data_AF-A0A919VW44-F1
#
_entry.id   AF-A0A919VW44-F1
#
_cell.length_a   1.000
_cell.length_b   1.000
_cell.length_c   1.000
_cell.angle_alpha   90.00
_cell.angle_beta   90.00
_cell.angle_gamma   90.00
#
_symmetry.space_group_name_H-M   'P 1'
#
loop_
_entity.id
_entity.type
_entity.pdbx_description
1 polymer ?
#
loop_
_entity_poly.entity_id
_entity_poly.type
_entity_poly.pdbx_seq_one_letter_code
_entity_poly.pdbx_strand_id
1 'polypeptide(L)'
;MHAQNVLNTRQVLPWLVSLAEHRSVTDDAIGIDDLGVAAGRDRLVLVSLSQRRVVEPTVVHAAALHTMPPLGRFLVELPRGMDARLKPFDWGAASGLPFRPALRYGRTVLTAARWRIDPAGLPAAQTNDGEWDTAWELLRARLRLPAWAQIGNGDQRLRLNLDQPMDRALLRAHLDASDGPITLVDAAQPADFGWFSGRAHEIVVPVASTAAPAAAPAALTGRNSWPPPAPAKPLLPGTDGLISVSLAMEPSLMELVLMGALPALLADWDEPPLMWFIRRRRPVPHLRLRLHTDDFGYAAAKIGRWAAALRQQGLAGDLSLDTYHPESGRYGDGPALAAAERLFAADSTAALAQLWAQRERRINRQAFTAASVVDLAAAMLGNRNDGCEWLIARLKQAGRSPIDRDVLRQAVTFEPAALARPVRDAWRERSDAAARYAEALSATGGPITPDSVLASLLHLHHVRTHGPDEAAEQGTYRLARHLALATVRRHARRAGAPE
;
A
#
# COMPACT_ATOMS: atom_id res chain seq x y z
N MET A 1 13.17 26.83 22.63
CA MET A 1 12.75 27.75 21.55
C MET A 1 11.23 27.86 21.62
N HIS A 2 10.67 29.06 21.81
CA HIS A 2 9.23 29.27 22.00
C HIS A 2 8.47 29.09 20.67
N ALA A 3 8.25 27.83 20.24
CA ALA A 3 7.48 27.53 19.03
C ALA A 3 6.11 28.22 19.02
N GLN A 4 5.52 28.43 20.20
CA GLN A 4 4.28 29.20 20.39
C GLN A 4 4.29 30.56 19.68
N ASN A 5 5.43 31.28 19.65
CA ASN A 5 5.52 32.59 19.01
C ASN A 5 5.30 32.54 17.50
N VAL A 6 5.58 31.40 16.86
CA VAL A 6 5.38 31.20 15.43
C VAL A 6 4.10 30.44 15.11
N LEU A 7 3.30 30.01 16.10
CA LEU A 7 2.01 29.33 15.91
C LEU A 7 0.82 30.29 15.88
N ASN A 8 0.98 31.50 16.43
CA ASN A 8 -0.08 32.51 16.51
C ASN A 8 -0.54 32.95 15.12
N THR A 9 -1.71 32.47 14.72
CA THR A 9 -2.33 32.77 13.43
C THR A 9 -3.81 33.10 13.61
N ARG A 10 -4.33 33.92 12.70
CA ARG A 10 -5.77 34.13 12.61
C ARG A 10 -6.39 32.95 11.89
N GLN A 11 -7.63 32.62 12.25
CA GLN A 11 -8.43 31.70 11.46
C GLN A 11 -8.73 32.34 10.10
N VAL A 12 -8.30 31.67 9.03
CA VAL A 12 -8.50 32.14 7.64
C VAL A 12 -9.38 31.20 6.82
N LEU A 13 -9.77 30.05 7.38
CA LEU A 13 -10.68 29.08 6.77
C LEU A 13 -11.96 28.97 7.61
N PRO A 14 -13.10 28.65 6.96
CA PRO A 14 -14.40 28.57 7.63
C PRO A 14 -14.55 27.36 8.55
N TRP A 15 -13.56 26.46 8.60
CA TRP A 15 -13.55 25.29 9.47
C TRP A 15 -12.20 25.16 10.16
N LEU A 16 -12.22 24.67 11.40
CA LEU A 16 -11.02 24.50 12.21
C LEU A 16 -10.97 23.09 12.82
N VAL A 17 -9.80 22.47 12.76
CA VAL A 17 -9.47 21.28 13.57
C VAL A 17 -8.61 21.73 14.74
N SER A 18 -9.12 21.61 15.96
CA SER A 18 -8.39 21.98 17.18
C SER A 18 -7.66 20.77 17.76
N LEU A 19 -6.39 20.95 18.13
CA LEU A 19 -5.54 19.92 18.73
C LEU A 19 -4.88 20.46 19.99
N ALA A 20 -5.13 19.83 21.15
CA ALA A 20 -4.53 20.20 22.43
C ALA A 20 -4.75 21.68 22.84
N GLU A 21 -5.80 22.33 22.32
CA GLU A 21 -6.25 23.66 22.71
C GLU A 21 -7.69 23.58 23.21
N HIS A 22 -8.03 24.37 24.22
CA HIS A 22 -9.43 24.54 24.60
C HIS A 22 -10.07 25.61 23.71
N ARG A 23 -11.21 25.28 23.10
CA ARG A 23 -12.06 26.22 22.38
C ARG A 23 -13.50 26.03 22.81
N SER A 24 -14.26 27.12 22.82
CA SER A 24 -15.72 27.03 22.90
C SER A 24 -16.23 26.20 21.74
N VAL A 25 -17.21 25.33 21.97
CA VAL A 25 -17.85 24.56 20.90
C VAL A 25 -18.53 25.56 19.97
N THR A 26 -18.08 25.60 18.73
CA THR A 26 -18.61 26.43 17.66
C THR A 26 -18.95 25.55 16.47
N ASP A 27 -19.94 25.94 15.65
CA ASP A 27 -20.40 25.15 14.51
C ASP A 27 -19.32 24.93 13.44
N ASP A 28 -18.25 25.73 13.45
CA ASP A 28 -17.10 25.64 12.53
C ASP A 28 -15.96 24.72 13.02
N ALA A 29 -16.08 24.14 14.22
CA ALA A 29 -15.09 23.22 14.77
C ALA A 29 -15.34 21.77 14.35
N ILE A 30 -14.32 21.13 13.76
CA ILE A 30 -14.33 19.70 13.45
C ILE A 30 -13.56 18.99 14.56
N GLY A 31 -14.28 18.19 15.36
CA GLY A 31 -13.69 17.37 16.42
C GLY A 31 -12.85 16.23 15.84
N ILE A 32 -11.81 15.81 16.59
CA ILE A 32 -10.94 14.70 16.18
C ILE A 32 -11.76 13.40 16.02
N ASP A 33 -12.75 13.18 16.89
CA ASP A 33 -13.60 11.98 16.87
C ASP A 33 -14.56 11.93 15.66
N ASP A 34 -14.75 13.07 14.99
CA ASP A 34 -15.51 13.16 13.74
C ASP A 34 -14.65 12.87 12.50
N LEU A 35 -13.33 12.75 12.65
CA LEU A 35 -12.43 12.52 11.54
C LEU A 35 -12.24 11.02 11.28
N GLY A 36 -12.49 10.61 10.04
CA GLY A 36 -12.18 9.28 9.51
C GLY A 36 -11.09 9.31 8.44
N VAL A 37 -10.47 8.17 8.19
CA VAL A 37 -9.54 7.98 7.06
C VAL A 37 -10.14 6.98 6.09
N ALA A 38 -10.23 7.39 4.82
CA ALA A 38 -10.63 6.48 3.75
C ALA A 38 -9.48 6.28 2.76
N ALA A 39 -9.28 5.03 2.34
CA ALA A 39 -8.33 4.68 1.31
C ALA A 39 -9.03 4.54 -0.04
N GLY A 40 -8.67 5.41 -0.99
CA GLY A 40 -8.98 5.23 -2.40
C GLY A 40 -7.91 4.39 -3.10
N ARG A 41 -8.06 4.21 -4.43
CA ARG A 41 -7.08 3.47 -5.24
C ARG A 41 -5.69 4.11 -5.22
N ASP A 42 -5.64 5.45 -5.28
CA ASP A 42 -4.41 6.20 -5.52
C ASP A 42 -4.08 7.21 -4.40
N ARG A 43 -4.91 7.29 -3.35
CA ARG A 43 -4.73 8.24 -2.25
C ARG A 43 -5.46 7.85 -0.98
N LEU A 44 -4.93 8.29 0.14
CA LEU A 44 -5.65 8.37 1.41
C LEU A 44 -6.34 9.74 1.50
N VAL A 45 -7.56 9.77 2.02
CA VAL A 45 -8.27 11.01 2.29
C VAL A 45 -8.70 11.06 3.75
N LEU A 46 -8.72 12.27 4.29
CA LEU A 46 -9.34 12.56 5.57
C LEU A 46 -10.79 12.98 5.31
N VAL A 47 -11.72 12.51 6.14
CA VAL A 47 -13.16 12.74 5.97
C VAL A 47 -13.80 13.14 7.28
N SER A 48 -14.76 14.07 7.26
CA SER A 48 -15.68 14.29 8.36
C SER A 48 -16.81 13.27 8.26
N LEU A 49 -17.02 12.50 9.34
CA LEU A 49 -18.01 11.44 9.39
C LEU A 49 -19.42 12.04 9.41
N SER A 50 -19.68 13.00 10.29
CA SER A 50 -20.98 13.67 10.41
C SER A 50 -21.37 14.43 9.13
N GLN A 51 -20.42 15.17 8.54
CA GLN A 51 -20.70 16.01 7.37
C GLN A 51 -20.60 15.27 6.04
N ARG A 52 -19.98 14.08 6.02
CA ARG A 52 -19.71 13.28 4.80
C ARG A 52 -18.90 14.04 3.75
N ARG A 53 -17.89 14.78 4.19
CA ARG A 53 -17.05 15.63 3.33
C ARG A 53 -15.59 15.28 3.49
N VAL A 54 -14.83 15.44 2.41
CA VAL A 54 -13.36 15.41 2.47
C VAL A 54 -12.87 16.62 3.26
N VAL A 55 -11.90 16.41 4.13
CA VAL A 55 -11.25 17.44 4.95
C VAL A 55 -9.80 17.56 4.49
N GLU A 56 -9.34 18.77 4.18
CA GLU A 56 -7.94 19.04 3.80
C GLU A 56 -7.33 20.06 4.77
N PRO A 57 -6.74 19.61 5.89
CA PRO A 57 -6.16 20.51 6.87
C PRO A 57 -5.04 21.35 6.24
N THR A 58 -5.05 22.65 6.52
CA THR A 58 -4.04 23.59 6.03
C THR A 58 -3.45 24.34 7.21
N VAL A 59 -2.12 24.42 7.23
CA VAL A 59 -1.35 25.08 8.26
C VAL A 59 -0.96 26.45 7.74
N VAL A 60 -1.31 27.50 8.47
CA VAL A 60 -1.12 28.90 8.06
C VAL A 60 -0.03 29.61 8.87
N HIS A 61 0.88 28.82 9.46
CA HIS A 61 2.00 29.29 10.27
C HIS A 61 3.34 28.73 9.77
N ALA A 62 4.44 29.36 10.17
CA ALA A 62 5.78 29.00 9.73
C ALA A 62 6.45 27.88 10.58
N ALA A 63 5.79 27.37 11.63
CA ALA A 63 6.38 26.29 12.42
C ALA A 63 6.63 25.04 11.58
N ALA A 64 7.81 24.44 11.74
CA ALA A 64 8.21 23.29 10.94
C ALA A 64 7.34 22.07 11.25
N LEU A 65 6.75 21.44 10.23
CA LEU A 65 5.81 20.32 10.37
C LEU A 65 6.37 19.14 11.20
N HIS A 66 7.68 18.90 11.13
CA HIS A 66 8.32 17.81 11.90
C HIS A 66 8.35 18.07 13.42
N THR A 67 8.09 19.31 13.86
CA THR A 67 7.99 19.69 15.27
C THR A 67 6.56 19.59 15.81
N MET A 68 5.57 19.34 14.95
CA MET A 68 4.18 19.14 15.36
C MET A 68 3.99 17.83 16.12
N PRO A 69 2.98 17.74 17.00
CA PRO A 69 2.53 16.46 17.55
C PRO A 69 2.21 15.46 16.42
N PRO A 70 2.46 14.16 16.60
CA PRO A 70 2.26 13.15 15.56
C PRO A 70 0.87 13.17 14.92
N LEU A 71 -0.18 13.40 15.71
CA LEU A 71 -1.54 13.50 15.20
C LEU A 71 -1.73 14.73 14.31
N GLY A 72 -1.27 15.91 14.71
CA GLY A 72 -1.38 17.13 13.88
C GLY A 72 -0.60 17.01 12.58
N ARG A 73 0.61 16.45 12.66
CA ARG A 73 1.41 16.14 11.48
C ARG A 73 0.70 15.14 10.55
N PHE A 74 0.13 14.07 11.11
CA PHE A 74 -0.63 13.07 10.35
C PHE A 74 -1.79 13.70 9.60
N LEU A 75 -2.61 14.52 10.26
CA LEU A 75 -3.77 15.16 9.64
C LEU A 75 -3.39 16.10 8.50
N VAL A 76 -2.27 16.82 8.61
CA VAL A 76 -1.79 17.75 7.58
C VAL A 76 -1.12 17.02 6.41
N GLU A 77 -0.36 15.97 6.69
CA GLU A 77 0.39 15.23 5.68
C GLU A 77 -0.46 14.20 4.92
N LEU A 78 -1.45 13.58 5.57
CA LEU A 78 -2.24 12.46 5.00
C LEU A 78 -2.86 12.79 3.62
N PRO A 79 -3.61 13.89 3.43
CA PRO A 79 -4.27 14.15 2.14
C PRO A 79 -3.28 14.38 0.99
N ARG A 80 -2.05 14.81 1.33
CA ARG A 80 -0.98 15.17 0.38
C ARG A 80 0.17 14.16 0.38
N GLY A 81 -0.02 13.02 1.05
CA GLY A 81 1.04 12.03 1.27
C GLY A 81 1.52 11.36 -0.01
N MET A 82 0.63 11.27 -1.01
CA MET A 82 0.89 10.68 -2.32
C MET A 82 1.04 11.73 -3.44
N ASP A 83 0.93 13.02 -3.11
CA ASP A 83 1.06 14.10 -4.09
C ASP A 83 2.53 14.44 -4.34
N ALA A 84 2.83 14.91 -5.56
CA ALA A 84 4.14 15.46 -5.88
C ALA A 84 4.38 16.73 -5.04
N ARG A 85 5.36 16.68 -4.16
CA ARG A 85 5.75 17.85 -3.35
C ARG A 85 6.70 18.73 -4.14
N LEU A 86 6.43 20.04 -4.15
CA LEU A 86 7.41 21.01 -4.59
C LEU A 86 8.57 21.00 -3.60
N LYS A 87 9.76 20.65 -4.06
CA LYS A 87 10.99 20.69 -3.27
C LYS A 87 12.02 21.58 -3.95
N PRO A 88 12.96 22.18 -3.19
CA PRO A 88 14.14 22.80 -3.78
C PRO A 88 14.86 21.84 -4.73
N PHE A 89 15.59 22.39 -5.71
CA PHE A 89 16.38 21.57 -6.63
C PHE A 89 17.37 20.69 -5.86
N ASP A 90 17.37 19.40 -6.18
CA ASP A 90 18.15 18.37 -5.49
C ASP A 90 19.24 17.84 -6.42
N TRP A 91 20.49 18.05 -6.03
CA TRP A 91 21.66 17.60 -6.79
C TRP A 91 21.90 16.08 -6.67
N GLY A 92 21.24 15.38 -5.75
CA GLY A 92 21.45 13.96 -5.52
C GLY A 92 22.93 13.63 -5.26
N ALA A 93 23.47 12.65 -5.99
CA ALA A 93 24.88 12.25 -5.88
C ALA A 93 25.87 13.39 -6.18
N ALA A 94 25.48 14.38 -7.00
CA ALA A 94 26.32 15.54 -7.32
C ALA A 94 26.39 16.57 -6.17
N SER A 95 25.67 16.36 -5.07
CA SER A 95 25.72 17.23 -3.89
C SER A 95 27.11 17.30 -3.24
N GLY A 96 27.92 16.25 -3.40
CA GLY A 96 29.29 16.17 -2.87
C GLY A 96 30.36 16.82 -3.75
N LEU A 97 30.02 17.34 -4.94
CA LEU A 97 31.01 17.94 -5.84
C LEU A 97 31.64 19.21 -5.24
N PRO A 98 32.93 19.46 -5.53
CA PRO A 98 33.65 20.66 -5.04
C PRO A 98 33.05 21.96 -5.59
N PHE A 99 32.41 21.90 -6.76
CA PHE A 99 31.70 23.02 -7.37
C PHE A 99 30.37 22.54 -7.96
N ARG A 100 29.31 23.32 -7.73
CA ARG A 100 27.99 23.15 -8.35
C ARG A 100 27.62 24.45 -9.06
N PRO A 101 27.38 24.43 -10.38
CA PRO A 101 27.05 25.65 -11.11
C PRO A 101 25.68 26.18 -10.70
N ALA A 102 25.45 27.47 -10.95
CA ALA A 102 24.11 28.03 -10.85
C ALA A 102 23.21 27.37 -11.90
N LEU A 103 22.03 26.92 -11.48
CA LEU A 103 21.06 26.30 -12.38
C LEU A 103 19.93 27.30 -12.64
N ARG A 104 19.72 27.60 -13.92
CA ARG A 104 18.76 28.62 -14.35
C ARG A 104 17.73 28.01 -15.29
N TYR A 105 16.49 28.47 -15.14
CA TYR A 105 15.41 28.23 -16.09
C TYR A 105 14.82 29.57 -16.52
N GLY A 106 15.10 29.97 -17.76
CA GLY A 106 14.80 31.32 -18.24
C GLY A 106 15.47 32.40 -17.36
N ARG A 107 14.65 33.26 -16.76
CA ARG A 107 15.12 34.35 -15.87
C ARG A 107 15.24 33.92 -14.40
N THR A 108 14.82 32.71 -14.06
CA THR A 108 14.80 32.21 -12.68
C THR A 108 16.06 31.42 -12.35
N VAL A 109 16.71 31.76 -11.23
CA VAL A 109 17.80 30.95 -10.66
C VAL A 109 17.17 29.94 -9.71
N LEU A 110 17.22 28.65 -10.05
CA LEU A 110 16.67 27.56 -9.23
C LEU A 110 17.60 27.21 -8.06
N THR A 111 18.91 27.28 -8.30
CA THR A 111 19.94 27.24 -7.24
C THR A 111 21.10 28.13 -7.68
N ALA A 112 21.61 28.93 -6.74
CA ALA A 112 22.85 29.69 -6.93
C ALA A 112 24.05 28.73 -7.06
N ALA A 113 25.16 29.24 -7.62
CA ALA A 113 26.41 28.49 -7.68
C ALA A 113 26.95 28.25 -6.27
N ARG A 114 27.60 27.10 -6.07
CA ARG A 114 28.11 26.68 -4.76
C ARG A 114 29.50 26.10 -4.87
N TRP A 115 30.35 26.44 -3.92
CA TRP A 115 31.71 25.91 -3.77
C TRP A 115 31.85 25.23 -2.42
N ARG A 116 32.36 24.00 -2.41
CA ARG A 116 32.68 23.26 -1.20
C ARG A 116 34.16 23.49 -0.91
N ILE A 117 34.45 24.20 0.17
CA ILE A 117 35.80 24.55 0.60
C ILE A 117 36.18 23.67 1.77
N ASP A 118 37.28 22.93 1.61
CA ASP A 118 37.85 22.12 2.67
C ASP A 118 38.86 22.96 3.47
N PRO A 119 38.64 23.18 4.78
CA PRO A 119 39.60 23.88 5.64
C PRO A 119 41.00 23.27 5.59
N ALA A 120 41.13 21.95 5.37
CA ALA A 120 42.43 21.28 5.28
C ALA A 120 43.28 21.73 4.07
N GLY A 121 42.66 22.40 3.09
CA GLY A 121 43.34 23.00 1.94
C GLY A 121 43.87 24.41 2.18
N LEU A 122 43.68 24.97 3.38
CA LEU A 122 44.13 26.31 3.78
C LEU A 122 45.13 26.22 4.95
N PRO A 123 45.96 27.26 5.19
CA PRO A 123 46.87 27.31 6.33
C PRO A 123 46.13 27.16 7.66
N ALA A 124 46.81 26.60 8.66
CA ALA A 124 46.24 26.34 9.98
C ALA A 124 45.80 27.64 10.68
N ALA A 125 44.85 27.52 11.62
CA ALA A 125 44.27 28.66 12.34
C ALA A 125 45.32 29.56 13.03
N GLN A 126 46.46 29.00 13.45
CA GLN A 126 47.56 29.72 14.12
C GLN A 126 48.52 30.46 13.17
N THR A 127 48.33 30.32 11.85
CA THR A 127 49.15 30.99 10.84
C THR A 127 48.91 32.51 10.85
N ASN A 128 49.92 33.31 10.51
CA ASN A 128 49.78 34.76 10.43
C ASN A 128 48.80 35.18 9.32
N ASP A 129 48.20 36.36 9.47
CA ASP A 129 47.13 36.82 8.56
C ASP A 129 47.60 36.99 7.11
N GLY A 130 48.86 37.40 6.89
CA GLY A 130 49.40 37.61 5.54
C GLY A 130 49.59 36.31 4.75
N GLU A 131 50.06 35.25 5.39
CA GLU A 131 50.17 33.91 4.80
C GLU A 131 48.78 33.33 4.50
N TRP A 132 47.82 33.53 5.40
CA TRP A 132 46.45 33.08 5.19
C TRP A 132 45.78 33.82 4.02
N ASP A 133 45.88 35.16 3.97
CA ASP A 133 45.34 35.98 2.88
C ASP A 133 45.97 35.59 1.53
N THR A 134 47.28 35.30 1.49
CA THR A 134 47.96 34.83 0.26
C THR A 134 47.41 33.49 -0.21
N ALA A 135 47.26 32.52 0.69
CA ALA A 135 46.69 31.22 0.35
C ALA A 135 45.22 31.33 -0.07
N TRP A 136 44.47 32.21 0.59
CA TRP A 136 43.08 32.51 0.25
C TRP A 136 42.94 33.09 -1.15
N GLU A 137 43.75 34.09 -1.52
CA GLU A 137 43.70 34.70 -2.85
C GLU A 137 44.08 33.70 -3.96
N LEU A 138 45.06 32.81 -3.71
CA LEU A 138 45.39 31.72 -4.62
C LEU A 138 44.19 30.75 -4.80
N LEU A 139 43.53 30.39 -3.70
CA LEU A 139 42.35 29.52 -3.74
C LEU A 139 41.19 30.19 -4.49
N ARG A 140 40.93 31.47 -4.19
CA ARG A 140 39.90 32.30 -4.82
C ARG A 140 40.11 32.40 -6.33
N ALA A 141 41.34 32.66 -6.77
CA ALA A 141 41.67 32.71 -8.20
C ALA A 141 41.47 31.35 -8.88
N ARG A 142 41.91 30.26 -8.24
CA ARG A 142 41.77 28.89 -8.76
C ARG A 142 40.30 28.47 -8.91
N LEU A 143 39.47 28.77 -7.93
CA LEU A 143 38.06 28.41 -7.91
C LEU A 143 37.13 29.45 -8.56
N ARG A 144 37.69 30.60 -8.97
CA ARG A 144 36.98 31.76 -9.52
C ARG A 144 35.82 32.20 -8.62
N LEU A 145 36.08 32.33 -7.32
CA LEU A 145 35.04 32.74 -6.36
C LEU A 145 34.62 34.20 -6.62
N PRO A 146 33.31 34.51 -6.57
CA PRO A 146 32.80 35.86 -6.71
C PRO A 146 33.25 36.75 -5.55
N ALA A 147 33.14 38.08 -5.71
CA ALA A 147 33.34 39.00 -4.60
C ALA A 147 32.29 38.83 -3.50
N TRP A 148 31.04 38.57 -3.86
CA TRP A 148 29.95 38.39 -2.91
C TRP A 148 29.61 36.92 -2.75
N ALA A 149 29.66 36.42 -1.52
CA ALA A 149 29.31 35.05 -1.18
C ALA A 149 28.48 35.00 0.10
N GLN A 150 27.77 33.89 0.30
CA GLN A 150 27.00 33.60 1.49
C GLN A 150 27.54 32.32 2.15
N ILE A 151 27.70 32.37 3.47
CA ILE A 151 28.05 31.22 4.32
C ILE A 151 26.95 30.95 5.35
N GLY A 152 26.97 29.75 5.93
CA GLY A 152 26.05 29.32 6.97
C GLY A 152 25.04 28.28 6.51
N ASN A 153 24.18 27.86 7.44
CA ASN A 153 23.28 26.73 7.26
C ASN A 153 21.84 27.12 7.60
N GLY A 154 20.88 26.57 6.86
CA GLY A 154 19.46 26.82 7.11
C GLY A 154 19.10 28.31 7.03
N ASP A 155 18.54 28.83 8.12
CA ASP A 155 18.09 30.22 8.25
C ASP A 155 19.18 31.16 8.78
N GLN A 156 20.32 30.62 9.24
CA GLN A 156 21.44 31.41 9.74
C GLN A 156 22.49 31.56 8.63
N ARG A 157 22.39 32.66 7.89
CA ARG A 157 23.30 32.93 6.77
C ARG A 157 23.93 34.31 6.87
N LEU A 158 25.22 34.38 6.59
CA LEU A 158 25.99 35.62 6.52
C LEU A 158 26.36 35.90 5.07
N ARG A 159 25.96 37.09 4.59
CA ARG A 159 26.37 37.60 3.29
C ARG A 159 27.67 38.39 3.47
N LEU A 160 28.70 37.99 2.76
CA LEU A 160 30.07 38.49 2.87
C LEU A 160 30.52 39.09 1.55
N ASN A 161 31.22 40.21 1.62
CA ASN A 161 32.05 40.73 0.55
C ASN A 161 33.50 40.30 0.79
N LEU A 162 33.96 39.31 0.02
CA LEU A 162 35.29 38.71 0.13
C LEU A 162 36.43 39.68 -0.25
N ASP A 163 36.13 40.85 -0.82
CA ASP A 163 37.11 41.92 -1.01
C ASP A 163 37.36 42.72 0.28
N GLN A 164 36.44 42.67 1.26
CA GLN A 164 36.54 43.40 2.52
C GLN A 164 37.30 42.57 3.59
N PRO A 165 38.35 43.13 4.22
CA PRO A 165 39.14 42.38 5.21
C PRO A 165 38.33 41.84 6.39
N MET A 166 37.35 42.62 6.88
CA MET A 166 36.50 42.19 8.00
C MET A 166 35.67 40.96 7.65
N ASP A 167 35.08 40.94 6.46
CA ASP A 167 34.26 39.82 5.99
C ASP A 167 35.12 38.58 5.73
N ARG A 168 36.37 38.75 5.27
CA ARG A 168 37.35 37.66 5.17
C ARG A 168 37.71 37.10 6.54
N ALA A 169 37.89 37.94 7.56
CA ALA A 169 38.14 37.48 8.93
C ALA A 169 36.97 36.66 9.49
N LEU A 170 35.72 37.05 9.20
CA LEU A 170 34.54 36.26 9.56
C LEU A 170 34.50 34.91 8.83
N LEU A 171 34.85 34.88 7.55
CA LEU A 171 34.97 33.64 6.79
C LEU A 171 36.05 32.72 7.37
N ARG A 172 37.24 33.26 7.69
CA ARG A 172 38.33 32.52 8.33
C ARG A 172 37.88 31.91 9.64
N ALA A 173 37.26 32.70 10.52
CA ALA A 173 36.74 32.21 11.79
C ALA A 173 35.73 31.07 11.59
N HIS A 174 34.90 31.12 10.54
CA HIS A 174 33.95 30.06 10.23
C HIS A 174 34.63 28.78 9.69
N LEU A 175 35.70 28.93 8.89
CA LEU A 175 36.52 27.83 8.39
C LEU A 175 37.28 27.15 9.54
N ASP A 176 37.93 27.94 10.39
CA ASP A 176 38.74 27.46 11.52
C ASP A 176 37.90 26.75 12.59
N ALA A 177 36.62 27.13 12.73
CA ALA A 177 35.67 26.50 13.65
C ALA A 177 35.00 25.23 13.08
N SER A 178 35.26 24.86 11.82
CA SER A 178 34.59 23.74 11.14
C SER A 178 35.50 22.52 11.02
N ASP A 179 35.06 21.38 11.55
CA ASP A 179 35.75 20.09 11.41
C ASP A 179 35.60 19.44 10.02
N GLY A 180 34.92 20.10 9.08
CA GLY A 180 34.70 19.58 7.75
C GLY A 180 34.42 20.66 6.70
N PRO A 181 34.20 20.26 5.43
CA PRO A 181 34.09 21.22 4.35
C PRO A 181 32.85 22.11 4.45
N ILE A 182 33.06 23.41 4.29
CA ILE A 182 32.00 24.42 4.30
C ILE A 182 31.50 24.68 2.88
N THR A 183 30.26 25.18 2.76
CA THR A 183 29.70 25.57 1.46
C THR A 183 29.61 27.08 1.36
N LEU A 184 30.32 27.66 0.39
CA LEU A 184 30.10 29.03 -0.08
C LEU A 184 29.02 29.01 -1.16
N VAL A 185 28.10 29.96 -1.10
CA VAL A 185 27.04 30.14 -2.11
C VAL A 185 27.20 31.51 -2.75
N ASP A 186 27.05 31.60 -4.07
CA ASP A 186 27.03 32.87 -4.79
C ASP A 186 25.91 33.78 -4.24
N ALA A 187 26.24 35.05 -3.98
CA ALA A 187 25.33 35.96 -3.30
C ALA A 187 25.06 37.21 -4.14
N ALA A 188 23.83 37.74 -4.02
CA ALA A 188 23.44 38.98 -4.68
C ALA A 188 24.38 40.13 -4.28
N GLN A 189 24.77 40.95 -5.25
CA GLN A 189 25.57 42.16 -5.07
C GLN A 189 24.65 43.38 -4.88
N PRO A 190 25.15 44.50 -4.32
CA PRO A 190 24.31 45.66 -4.02
C PRO A 190 23.49 46.19 -5.21
N ALA A 191 24.06 46.10 -6.42
CA ALA A 191 23.39 46.50 -7.66
C ALA A 191 22.14 45.64 -7.98
N ASP A 192 22.06 44.40 -7.48
CA ASP A 192 20.92 43.50 -7.72
C ASP A 192 19.67 43.92 -6.92
N PHE A 193 19.81 44.79 -5.91
CA PHE A 193 18.71 45.22 -5.04
C PHE A 193 17.93 46.45 -5.56
N GLY A 194 18.00 46.73 -6.86
CA GLY A 194 17.43 47.93 -7.49
C GLY A 194 15.91 48.11 -7.28
N TRP A 195 15.16 47.03 -7.03
CA TRP A 195 13.69 47.08 -6.86
C TRP A 195 13.23 47.84 -5.62
N PHE A 196 14.04 47.89 -4.56
CA PHE A 196 13.69 48.56 -3.30
C PHE A 196 14.77 49.56 -2.89
N SER A 197 15.20 50.39 -3.85
CA SER A 197 16.20 51.45 -3.63
C SER A 197 17.52 50.90 -3.06
N GLY A 198 17.98 49.75 -3.55
CA GLY A 198 19.22 49.11 -3.09
C GLY A 198 19.08 48.31 -1.80
N ARG A 199 17.88 48.14 -1.24
CA ARG A 199 17.66 47.34 -0.02
C ARG A 199 17.43 45.87 -0.35
N ALA A 200 18.08 44.99 0.40
CA ALA A 200 17.83 43.55 0.36
C ALA A 200 16.37 43.26 0.74
N HIS A 201 15.74 42.34 0.01
CA HIS A 201 14.33 42.02 0.15
C HIS A 201 14.05 40.58 -0.30
N GLU A 202 13.00 40.00 0.26
CA GLU A 202 12.45 38.71 -0.14
C GLU A 202 10.96 38.89 -0.45
N ILE A 203 10.51 38.30 -1.56
CA ILE A 203 9.10 38.34 -1.96
C ILE A 203 8.57 36.92 -1.96
N VAL A 204 7.62 36.65 -1.06
CA VAL A 204 6.91 35.37 -1.01
C VAL A 204 5.64 35.50 -1.83
N VAL A 205 5.54 34.69 -2.89
CA VAL A 205 4.38 34.66 -3.79
C VAL A 205 3.62 33.35 -3.59
N PRO A 206 2.45 33.37 -2.91
CA PRO A 206 1.58 32.21 -2.84
C PRO A 206 1.08 31.86 -4.25
N VAL A 207 1.14 30.58 -4.59
CA VAL A 207 0.58 30.05 -5.84
C VAL A 207 -0.43 28.97 -5.52
N ALA A 208 -1.48 28.88 -6.34
CA ALA A 208 -2.51 27.87 -6.22
C ALA A 208 -2.66 27.14 -7.55
N SER A 209 -3.05 25.86 -7.49
CA SER A 209 -3.38 25.09 -8.68
C SER A 209 -4.65 25.65 -9.33
N THR A 210 -4.64 25.77 -10.66
CA THR A 210 -5.84 26.06 -11.46
C THR A 210 -6.53 24.79 -11.95
N ALA A 211 -6.03 23.61 -11.58
CA ALA A 211 -6.64 22.35 -11.94
C ALA A 211 -8.01 22.18 -11.26
N ALA A 212 -8.92 21.47 -11.93
CA ALA A 212 -10.18 21.10 -11.33
C ALA A 212 -9.96 20.26 -10.04
N PRO A 213 -10.80 20.43 -9.00
CA PRO A 213 -10.73 19.59 -7.81
C PRO A 213 -10.84 18.11 -8.17
N ALA A 214 -10.08 17.28 -7.44
CA ALA A 214 -10.21 15.84 -7.57
C ALA A 214 -11.62 15.40 -7.13
N ALA A 215 -12.19 14.40 -7.81
CA ALA A 215 -13.44 13.79 -7.38
C ALA A 215 -13.28 13.19 -5.99
N ALA A 216 -14.30 13.36 -5.14
CA ALA A 216 -14.36 12.71 -3.84
C ALA A 216 -14.32 11.18 -4.03
N PRO A 217 -13.70 10.42 -3.11
CA PRO A 217 -13.67 8.97 -3.22
C PRO A 217 -15.06 8.36 -3.25
N ALA A 218 -15.21 7.27 -4.03
CA ALA A 218 -16.46 6.53 -4.15
C ALA A 218 -17.01 6.05 -2.79
N ALA A 219 -16.14 5.84 -1.80
CA ALA A 219 -16.54 5.50 -0.43
C ALA A 219 -17.42 6.58 0.23
N LEU A 220 -17.31 7.84 -0.19
CA LEU A 220 -18.12 8.95 0.32
C LEU A 220 -19.35 9.24 -0.55
N THR A 221 -19.25 9.03 -1.86
CA THR A 221 -20.30 9.39 -2.82
C THR A 221 -21.20 8.22 -3.19
N GLY A 222 -20.84 7.00 -2.80
CA GLY A 222 -21.59 5.79 -3.08
C GLY A 222 -22.95 5.79 -2.40
N ARG A 223 -23.99 5.35 -3.13
CA ARG A 223 -25.26 5.03 -2.48
C ARG A 223 -25.01 3.85 -1.54
N ASN A 224 -25.53 3.94 -0.31
CA ASN A 224 -25.38 2.94 0.75
C ASN A 224 -23.94 2.67 1.23
N SER A 225 -22.96 3.53 0.88
CA SER A 225 -21.60 3.43 1.42
C SER A 225 -21.42 4.12 2.78
N TRP A 226 -22.50 4.71 3.32
CA TRP A 226 -22.50 5.48 4.57
C TRP A 226 -23.63 5.05 5.52
N PRO A 227 -23.38 4.95 6.85
CA PRO A 227 -22.08 5.09 7.53
C PRO A 227 -21.10 3.97 7.14
N PRO A 228 -19.78 4.19 7.30
CA PRO A 228 -18.82 3.11 7.10
C PRO A 228 -19.22 1.93 8.01
N PRO A 229 -19.14 0.68 7.50
CA PRO A 229 -19.52 -0.48 8.29
C PRO A 229 -18.64 -0.55 9.53
N ALA A 230 -19.27 -0.80 10.69
CA ALA A 230 -18.53 -1.06 11.90
C ALA A 230 -17.66 -2.32 11.68
N PRO A 231 -16.41 -2.34 12.17
CA PRO A 231 -15.60 -3.54 12.11
C PRO A 231 -16.31 -4.66 12.86
N ALA A 232 -16.36 -5.84 12.25
CA ALA A 232 -16.90 -7.02 12.94
C ALA A 232 -16.12 -7.27 14.25
N LYS A 233 -16.84 -7.69 15.28
CA LYS A 233 -16.24 -8.05 16.57
C LYS A 233 -15.20 -9.17 16.33
N PRO A 234 -13.95 -9.01 16.80
CA PRO A 234 -12.98 -10.09 16.77
C PRO A 234 -13.46 -11.26 17.63
N LEU A 235 -13.34 -12.49 17.12
CA LEU A 235 -13.62 -13.71 17.88
C LEU A 235 -12.34 -14.17 18.56
N LEU A 236 -12.33 -14.09 19.89
CA LEU A 236 -11.19 -14.52 20.70
C LEU A 236 -11.23 -16.05 20.89
N PRO A 237 -10.07 -16.71 21.02
CA PRO A 237 -10.00 -18.12 21.38
C PRO A 237 -10.89 -18.45 22.59
N GLY A 238 -11.77 -19.45 22.46
CA GLY A 238 -12.64 -19.93 23.52
C GLY A 238 -13.89 -19.10 23.81
N THR A 239 -14.13 -17.99 23.11
CA THR A 239 -15.29 -17.11 23.39
C THR A 239 -16.50 -17.35 22.49
N ASP A 240 -16.27 -17.85 21.28
CA ASP A 240 -17.29 -18.02 20.25
C ASP A 240 -17.03 -19.33 19.47
N GLY A 241 -17.98 -19.78 18.65
CA GLY A 241 -17.98 -21.08 17.97
C GLY A 241 -17.02 -21.23 16.78
N LEU A 242 -15.84 -20.63 16.84
CA LEU A 242 -14.79 -20.76 15.82
C LEU A 242 -13.40 -20.81 16.45
N ILE A 243 -12.59 -21.77 16.00
CA ILE A 243 -11.16 -21.87 16.31
C ILE A 243 -10.35 -21.46 15.08
N SER A 244 -9.44 -20.49 15.25
CA SER A 244 -8.47 -20.09 14.23
C SER A 244 -7.08 -20.47 14.70
N VAL A 245 -6.36 -21.26 13.91
CA VAL A 245 -4.98 -21.66 14.21
C VAL A 245 -4.03 -21.31 13.09
N SER A 246 -2.80 -20.97 13.46
CA SER A 246 -1.67 -20.86 12.54
C SER A 246 -0.61 -21.90 12.91
N LEU A 247 -0.38 -22.84 11.99
CA LEU A 247 0.65 -23.88 12.11
C LEU A 247 1.84 -23.51 11.23
N ALA A 248 2.98 -23.17 11.84
CA ALA A 248 4.19 -22.83 11.12
C ALA A 248 4.73 -24.04 10.34
N MET A 249 5.09 -23.84 9.07
CA MET A 249 5.68 -24.89 8.23
C MET A 249 6.27 -24.34 6.94
N GLU A 250 7.27 -25.04 6.41
CA GLU A 250 7.86 -24.72 5.11
C GLU A 250 6.82 -24.84 3.97
N PRO A 251 6.82 -23.90 3.00
CA PRO A 251 5.85 -23.92 1.89
C PRO A 251 5.83 -25.24 1.10
N SER A 252 6.97 -25.91 0.96
CA SER A 252 7.10 -27.20 0.26
C SER A 252 6.39 -28.35 0.99
N LEU A 253 6.17 -28.24 2.31
CA LEU A 253 5.52 -29.26 3.13
C LEU A 253 4.01 -29.05 3.24
N MET A 254 3.51 -27.82 2.99
CA MET A 254 2.08 -27.50 3.10
C MET A 254 1.22 -28.42 2.23
N GLU A 255 1.68 -28.73 1.02
CA GLU A 255 0.92 -29.58 0.11
C GLU A 255 0.82 -31.03 0.61
N LEU A 256 1.92 -31.57 1.15
CA LEU A 256 1.95 -32.89 1.76
C LEU A 256 0.97 -32.98 2.95
N VAL A 257 0.98 -31.96 3.82
CA VAL A 257 0.08 -31.88 4.98
C VAL A 257 -1.38 -31.75 4.51
N LEU A 258 -1.66 -30.89 3.53
CA LEU A 258 -3.01 -30.69 3.01
C LEU A 258 -3.59 -31.95 2.34
N MET A 259 -2.77 -32.71 1.61
CA MET A 259 -3.24 -33.89 0.87
C MET A 259 -3.30 -35.17 1.72
N GLY A 260 -2.61 -35.22 2.86
CA GLY A 260 -2.55 -36.42 3.71
C GLY A 260 -3.06 -36.17 5.11
N ALA A 261 -2.36 -35.32 5.87
CA ALA A 261 -2.58 -35.17 7.29
C ALA A 261 -3.84 -34.36 7.65
N LEU A 262 -4.24 -33.37 6.86
CA LEU A 262 -5.47 -32.60 7.10
C LEU A 262 -6.74 -33.46 6.90
N PRO A 263 -6.88 -34.27 5.83
CA PRO A 263 -7.98 -35.22 5.71
C PRO A 263 -8.06 -36.20 6.88
N ALA A 264 -6.90 -36.70 7.35
CA ALA A 264 -6.85 -37.58 8.51
C ALA A 264 -7.27 -36.88 9.82
N LEU A 265 -6.93 -35.59 9.98
CA LEU A 265 -7.47 -34.76 11.05
C LEU A 265 -9.00 -34.72 10.96
N LEU A 266 -9.55 -34.30 9.82
CA LEU A 266 -11.01 -34.12 9.67
C LEU A 266 -11.81 -35.42 9.84
N ALA A 267 -11.24 -36.56 9.47
CA ALA A 267 -11.86 -37.88 9.66
C ALA A 267 -11.98 -38.31 11.13
N ASP A 268 -11.30 -37.63 12.06
CA ASP A 268 -11.40 -37.86 13.50
C ASP A 268 -12.66 -37.19 14.11
N TRP A 269 -13.46 -36.49 13.32
CA TRP A 269 -14.78 -35.97 13.74
C TRP A 269 -15.90 -36.89 13.25
N ASP A 270 -16.94 -37.08 14.08
CA ASP A 270 -18.15 -37.83 13.70
C ASP A 270 -18.84 -37.18 12.48
N GLU A 271 -18.94 -35.84 12.53
CA GLU A 271 -19.32 -35.00 11.40
C GLU A 271 -18.22 -33.94 11.16
N PRO A 272 -17.63 -33.88 9.94
CA PRO A 272 -16.58 -32.91 9.65
C PRO A 272 -17.05 -31.47 9.88
N PRO A 273 -16.32 -30.67 10.67
CA PRO A 273 -16.70 -29.29 10.95
C PRO A 273 -16.59 -28.41 9.70
N LEU A 274 -17.40 -27.34 9.64
CA LEU A 274 -17.23 -26.30 8.63
C LEU A 274 -15.84 -25.66 8.80
N MET A 275 -14.96 -25.90 7.84
CA MET A 275 -13.57 -25.47 7.92
C MET A 275 -13.08 -24.84 6.63
N TRP A 276 -12.13 -23.93 6.72
CA TRP A 276 -11.38 -23.45 5.57
C TRP A 276 -9.92 -23.21 5.93
N PHE A 277 -9.04 -23.32 4.93
CA PHE A 277 -7.63 -23.05 5.11
C PHE A 277 -7.14 -21.94 4.19
N ILE A 278 -6.03 -21.32 4.59
CA ILE A 278 -5.30 -20.32 3.81
C ILE A 278 -3.80 -20.61 3.99
N ARG A 279 -3.06 -20.69 2.88
CA ARG A 279 -1.60 -20.77 2.90
C ARG A 279 -1.01 -19.36 3.05
N ARG A 280 -0.13 -19.13 4.02
CA ARG A 280 0.43 -17.80 4.31
C ARG A 280 1.96 -17.85 4.28
N ARG A 281 2.59 -16.74 3.87
CA ARG A 281 4.05 -16.60 3.80
C ARG A 281 4.64 -15.64 4.82
N ARG A 282 3.83 -14.75 5.39
CA ARG A 282 4.24 -13.72 6.35
C ARG A 282 3.36 -13.76 7.61
N PRO A 283 3.91 -13.42 8.79
CA PRO A 283 5.32 -13.07 9.05
C PRO A 283 6.29 -14.26 8.89
N VAL A 284 5.82 -15.47 9.20
CA VAL A 284 6.48 -16.76 8.92
C VAL A 284 5.57 -17.58 8.01
N PRO A 285 6.08 -18.46 7.12
CA PRO A 285 5.25 -19.40 6.39
C PRO A 285 4.42 -20.30 7.32
N HIS A 286 3.11 -20.32 7.13
CA HIS A 286 2.19 -21.10 7.95
C HIS A 286 0.94 -21.51 7.19
N LEU A 287 0.35 -22.63 7.61
CA LEU A 287 -1.02 -22.99 7.27
C LEU A 287 -1.95 -22.38 8.30
N ARG A 288 -2.83 -21.48 7.85
CA ARG A 288 -3.93 -20.98 8.68
C ARG A 288 -5.14 -21.86 8.47
N LEU A 289 -5.65 -22.45 9.54
CA LEU A 289 -6.84 -23.29 9.53
C LEU A 289 -7.89 -22.67 10.45
N ARG A 290 -9.12 -22.57 9.95
CA ARG A 290 -10.27 -22.10 10.72
C ARG A 290 -11.34 -23.17 10.69
N LEU A 291 -11.92 -23.48 11.85
CA LEU A 291 -12.98 -24.46 11.97
C LEU A 291 -14.07 -23.92 12.89
N HIS A 292 -15.33 -24.09 12.50
CA HIS A 292 -16.44 -23.91 13.43
C HIS A 292 -16.52 -25.08 14.40
N THR A 293 -16.88 -24.78 15.65
CA THR A 293 -17.00 -25.80 16.69
C THR A 293 -17.90 -25.31 17.81
N ASP A 294 -18.69 -26.24 18.37
CA ASP A 294 -19.48 -25.99 19.58
C ASP A 294 -18.70 -26.29 20.87
N ASP A 295 -17.56 -26.99 20.76
CA ASP A 295 -16.66 -27.30 21.87
C ASP A 295 -15.21 -26.92 21.51
N PHE A 296 -14.84 -25.71 21.92
CA PHE A 296 -13.51 -25.16 21.68
C PHE A 296 -12.41 -26.03 22.31
N GLY A 297 -12.63 -26.56 23.52
CA GLY A 297 -11.63 -27.36 24.24
C GLY A 297 -11.34 -28.68 23.51
N TYR A 298 -12.40 -29.35 23.06
CA TYR A 298 -12.31 -30.58 22.28
C TYR A 298 -11.59 -30.36 20.94
N ALA A 299 -11.98 -29.33 20.19
CA ALA A 299 -11.37 -28.99 18.91
C ALA A 299 -9.88 -28.61 19.07
N ALA A 300 -9.56 -27.77 20.06
CA ALA A 300 -8.18 -27.37 20.35
C ALA A 300 -7.30 -28.58 20.72
N ALA A 301 -7.82 -29.51 21.52
CA ALA A 301 -7.09 -30.73 21.89
C ALA A 301 -6.81 -31.64 20.68
N LYS A 302 -7.78 -31.82 19.76
CA LYS A 302 -7.57 -32.58 18.52
C LYS A 302 -6.51 -31.94 17.63
N ILE A 303 -6.62 -30.63 17.39
CA ILE A 303 -5.66 -29.89 16.55
C ILE A 303 -4.26 -29.93 17.20
N GLY A 304 -4.18 -29.80 18.52
CA GLY A 304 -2.92 -29.89 19.26
C GLY A 304 -2.24 -31.25 19.11
N ARG A 305 -2.99 -32.36 19.23
CA ARG A 305 -2.46 -33.71 19.00
C ARG A 305 -1.98 -33.91 17.56
N TRP A 306 -2.75 -33.43 16.59
CA TRP A 306 -2.37 -33.46 15.18
C TRP A 306 -1.10 -32.67 14.89
N ALA A 307 -1.00 -31.44 15.41
CA ALA A 307 0.20 -30.62 15.26
C ALA A 307 1.43 -31.26 15.95
N ALA A 308 1.25 -31.89 17.12
CA ALA A 308 2.31 -32.62 17.80
C ALA A 308 2.82 -33.80 16.95
N ALA A 309 1.92 -34.57 16.33
CA ALA A 309 2.30 -35.67 15.43
C ALA A 309 3.08 -35.16 14.21
N LEU A 310 2.64 -34.07 13.57
CA LEU A 310 3.36 -33.45 12.46
C LEU A 310 4.75 -32.96 12.87
N ARG A 311 4.87 -32.38 14.07
CA ARG A 311 6.14 -31.88 14.59
C ARG A 311 7.11 -33.01 14.90
N GLN A 312 6.64 -34.14 15.45
CA GLN A 312 7.46 -35.35 15.64
C GLN A 312 8.02 -35.90 14.31
N GLN A 313 7.27 -35.74 13.22
CA GLN A 313 7.69 -36.14 11.87
C GLN A 313 8.56 -35.07 11.16
N GLY A 314 8.83 -33.92 11.81
CA GLY A 314 9.55 -32.81 11.20
C GLY A 314 8.76 -32.07 10.10
N LEU A 315 7.44 -32.23 10.05
CA LEU A 315 6.56 -31.64 9.03
C LEU A 315 5.99 -30.27 9.40
N ALA A 316 6.05 -29.90 10.68
CA ALA A 316 5.54 -28.63 11.18
C ALA A 316 6.36 -28.08 12.35
N GLY A 317 6.29 -26.77 12.55
CA GLY A 317 6.84 -26.04 13.69
C GLY A 317 5.77 -25.73 14.73
N ASP A 318 5.78 -24.50 15.24
CA ASP A 318 4.87 -24.07 16.30
C ASP A 318 3.42 -23.91 15.83
N LEU A 319 2.50 -24.25 16.72
CA LEU A 319 1.06 -24.01 16.59
C LEU A 319 0.68 -22.81 17.46
N SER A 320 -0.11 -21.90 16.90
CA SER A 320 -0.70 -20.77 17.63
C SER A 320 -2.21 -20.74 17.47
N LEU A 321 -2.92 -20.37 18.54
CA LEU A 321 -4.35 -20.06 18.52
C LEU A 321 -4.49 -18.55 18.31
N ASP A 322 -5.14 -18.15 17.22
CA ASP A 322 -5.25 -16.76 16.80
C ASP A 322 -6.62 -16.19 17.13
N THR A 323 -6.68 -14.87 17.38
CA THR A 323 -7.92 -14.11 17.27
C THR A 323 -8.37 -14.08 15.81
N TYR A 324 -9.63 -14.48 15.54
CA TYR A 324 -10.22 -14.31 14.22
C TYR A 324 -10.81 -12.92 14.09
N HIS A 325 -10.35 -12.16 13.11
CA HIS A 325 -10.93 -10.87 12.71
C HIS A 325 -11.73 -11.06 11.43
N PRO A 326 -13.07 -11.08 11.48
CA PRO A 326 -13.88 -11.22 10.27
C PRO A 326 -13.73 -10.00 9.36
N GLU A 327 -13.55 -10.24 8.06
CA GLU A 327 -13.28 -9.20 7.06
C GLU A 327 -14.62 -8.61 6.53
N SER A 328 -15.46 -8.07 7.42
CA SER A 328 -16.82 -7.62 7.07
C SER A 328 -16.85 -6.52 6.01
N GLY A 329 -15.90 -5.59 6.07
CA GLY A 329 -15.74 -4.55 5.04
C GLY A 329 -15.35 -5.09 3.66
N ARG A 330 -14.97 -6.37 3.55
CA ARG A 330 -14.56 -7.03 2.29
C ARG A 330 -15.59 -8.03 1.78
N TYR A 331 -16.27 -8.74 2.67
CA TYR A 331 -17.18 -9.84 2.32
C TYR A 331 -18.63 -9.61 2.76
N GLY A 332 -18.97 -8.40 3.19
CA GLY A 332 -20.27 -8.10 3.81
C GLY A 332 -20.30 -8.53 5.27
N ASP A 333 -21.41 -8.22 5.94
CA ASP A 333 -21.66 -8.54 7.33
C ASP A 333 -22.84 -9.52 7.47
N GLY A 334 -23.10 -9.95 8.71
CA GLY A 334 -24.26 -10.78 9.06
C GLY A 334 -24.44 -12.00 8.14
N PRO A 335 -25.62 -12.17 7.51
CA PRO A 335 -25.90 -13.30 6.62
C PRO A 335 -24.94 -13.42 5.41
N ALA A 336 -24.46 -12.29 4.87
CA ALA A 336 -23.53 -12.28 3.75
C ALA A 336 -22.16 -12.84 4.18
N LEU A 337 -21.66 -12.42 5.34
CA LEU A 337 -20.42 -12.94 5.91
C LEU A 337 -20.50 -14.45 6.19
N ALA A 338 -21.61 -14.91 6.79
CA ALA A 338 -21.82 -16.34 7.04
C ALA A 338 -21.90 -17.16 5.74
N ALA A 339 -22.49 -16.60 4.67
CA ALA A 339 -22.48 -17.23 3.36
C ALA A 339 -21.09 -17.23 2.72
N ALA A 340 -20.29 -16.17 2.91
CA ALA A 340 -18.90 -16.11 2.47
C ALA A 340 -18.03 -17.19 3.16
N GLU A 341 -18.20 -17.41 4.46
CA GLU A 341 -17.49 -18.46 5.21
C GLU A 341 -17.83 -19.86 4.71
N ARG A 342 -19.11 -20.12 4.38
CA ARG A 342 -19.52 -21.37 3.71
C ARG A 342 -18.88 -21.53 2.33
N LEU A 343 -18.77 -20.45 1.56
CA LEU A 343 -18.03 -20.46 0.29
C LEU A 343 -16.53 -20.71 0.51
N PHE A 344 -15.91 -20.15 1.55
CA PHE A 344 -14.51 -20.41 1.87
C PHE A 344 -14.25 -21.88 2.19
N ALA A 345 -15.21 -22.52 2.88
CA ALA A 345 -15.14 -23.95 3.17
C ALA A 345 -15.28 -24.78 1.91
N ALA A 346 -16.33 -24.55 1.11
CA ALA A 346 -16.54 -25.28 -0.15
C ALA A 346 -15.38 -25.07 -1.13
N ASP A 347 -14.77 -23.88 -1.19
CA ASP A 347 -13.59 -23.62 -2.01
C ASP A 347 -12.32 -24.30 -1.47
N SER A 348 -12.22 -24.50 -0.15
CA SER A 348 -11.14 -25.31 0.43
C SER A 348 -11.27 -26.77 0.05
N THR A 349 -12.48 -27.33 0.08
CA THR A 349 -12.78 -28.69 -0.41
C THR A 349 -12.48 -28.82 -1.90
N ALA A 350 -12.92 -27.86 -2.72
CA ALA A 350 -12.61 -27.83 -4.15
C ALA A 350 -11.10 -27.79 -4.41
N ALA A 351 -10.35 -26.95 -3.70
CA ALA A 351 -8.89 -26.87 -3.82
C ALA A 351 -8.20 -28.19 -3.45
N LEU A 352 -8.63 -28.86 -2.37
CA LEU A 352 -8.09 -30.18 -1.98
C LEU A 352 -8.37 -31.25 -3.05
N ALA A 353 -9.60 -31.31 -3.56
CA ALA A 353 -9.97 -32.23 -4.63
C ALA A 353 -9.13 -32.01 -5.91
N GLN A 354 -8.85 -30.74 -6.25
CA GLN A 354 -7.98 -30.42 -7.38
C GLN A 354 -6.53 -30.88 -7.17
N LEU A 355 -5.96 -30.66 -5.98
CA LEU A 355 -4.60 -31.06 -5.66
C LEU A 355 -4.44 -32.59 -5.76
N TRP A 356 -5.43 -33.34 -5.27
CA TRP A 356 -5.45 -34.80 -5.45
C TRP A 356 -5.53 -35.21 -6.93
N ALA A 357 -6.45 -34.64 -7.70
CA ALA A 357 -6.62 -34.99 -9.11
C ALA A 357 -5.38 -34.65 -9.98
N GLN A 358 -4.61 -33.62 -9.62
CA GLN A 358 -3.34 -33.27 -10.30
C GLN A 358 -2.25 -34.32 -10.10
N ARG A 359 -2.24 -35.01 -8.96
CA ARG A 359 -1.30 -36.11 -8.73
C ARG A 359 -1.60 -37.31 -9.63
N GLU A 360 -2.88 -37.56 -9.90
CA GLU A 360 -3.35 -38.70 -10.70
C GLU A 360 -3.31 -38.45 -12.21
N ARG A 361 -3.61 -37.23 -12.63
CA ARG A 361 -3.64 -36.82 -14.04
C ARG A 361 -2.59 -35.75 -14.24
N ARG A 362 -1.71 -35.92 -15.23
CA ARG A 362 -0.68 -34.94 -15.65
C ARG A 362 -1.26 -33.63 -16.22
N ILE A 363 -2.27 -33.06 -15.59
CA ILE A 363 -2.87 -31.76 -15.90
C ILE A 363 -2.00 -30.71 -15.22
N ASN A 364 -1.58 -29.69 -15.98
CA ASN A 364 -0.85 -28.58 -15.43
C ASN A 364 -1.69 -27.83 -14.36
N ARG A 365 -1.09 -27.61 -13.19
CA ARG A 365 -1.72 -26.97 -12.03
C ARG A 365 -2.30 -25.59 -12.34
N GLN A 366 -1.56 -24.76 -13.09
CA GLN A 366 -2.02 -23.41 -13.46
C GLN A 366 -3.19 -23.47 -14.44
N ALA A 367 -3.16 -24.37 -15.42
CA ALA A 367 -4.27 -24.58 -16.35
C ALA A 367 -5.56 -25.00 -15.62
N PHE A 368 -5.44 -25.94 -14.69
CA PHE A 368 -6.58 -26.44 -13.92
C PHE A 368 -7.15 -25.35 -12.98
N THR A 369 -6.28 -24.59 -12.32
CA THR A 369 -6.70 -23.48 -11.47
C THR A 369 -7.34 -22.35 -12.28
N ALA A 370 -6.84 -22.06 -13.49
CA ALA A 370 -7.46 -21.10 -14.39
C ALA A 370 -8.88 -21.51 -14.78
N ALA A 371 -9.13 -22.80 -15.06
CA ALA A 371 -10.48 -23.29 -15.33
C ALA A 371 -11.39 -23.16 -14.11
N SER A 372 -10.88 -23.45 -12.92
CA SER A 372 -11.59 -23.28 -11.65
C SER A 372 -11.94 -21.82 -11.35
N VAL A 373 -11.07 -20.89 -11.72
CA VAL A 373 -11.32 -19.44 -11.61
C VAL A 373 -12.49 -19.01 -12.52
N VAL A 374 -12.56 -19.55 -13.74
CA VAL A 374 -13.70 -19.29 -14.66
C VAL A 374 -15.01 -19.84 -14.09
N ASP A 375 -14.98 -21.05 -13.52
CA ASP A 375 -16.12 -21.69 -12.88
C ASP A 375 -16.64 -20.88 -11.68
N LEU A 376 -15.74 -20.46 -10.77
CA LEU A 376 -16.09 -19.61 -9.62
C LEU A 376 -16.64 -18.24 -10.04
N ALA A 377 -16.06 -17.61 -11.06
CA ALA A 377 -16.56 -16.36 -11.62
C ALA A 377 -17.96 -16.51 -12.23
N ALA A 378 -18.20 -17.61 -12.95
CA ALA A 378 -19.51 -17.92 -13.51
C ALA A 378 -20.57 -18.13 -12.43
N ALA A 379 -20.23 -18.85 -11.35
CA ALA A 379 -21.15 -19.09 -10.24
C ALA A 379 -21.50 -17.79 -9.49
N MET A 380 -20.51 -16.93 -9.24
CA MET A 380 -20.73 -15.64 -8.55
C MET A 380 -21.56 -14.64 -9.36
N LEU A 381 -21.45 -14.68 -10.70
CA LEU A 381 -22.18 -13.77 -11.60
C LEU A 381 -23.42 -14.42 -12.23
N GLY A 382 -23.80 -15.61 -11.77
CA GLY A 382 -25.01 -16.32 -12.18
C GLY A 382 -24.90 -17.09 -13.51
N ASN A 383 -24.01 -16.71 -14.42
CA ASN A 383 -23.78 -17.47 -15.64
C ASN A 383 -22.34 -17.35 -16.18
N ARG A 384 -22.02 -18.27 -17.10
CA ARG A 384 -20.68 -18.39 -17.68
C ARG A 384 -20.29 -17.20 -18.58
N ASN A 385 -21.25 -16.56 -19.25
CA ASN A 385 -20.94 -15.42 -20.12
C ASN A 385 -20.51 -14.22 -19.28
N ASP A 386 -21.28 -13.85 -18.26
CA ASP A 386 -20.97 -12.73 -17.38
C ASP A 386 -19.65 -12.95 -16.62
N GLY A 387 -19.42 -14.18 -16.14
CA GLY A 387 -18.13 -14.61 -15.58
C GLY A 387 -16.96 -14.38 -16.54
N CYS A 388 -17.12 -14.78 -17.82
CA CYS A 388 -16.07 -14.58 -18.83
C CYS A 388 -15.85 -13.10 -19.15
N GLU A 389 -16.92 -12.32 -19.33
CA GLU A 389 -16.84 -10.89 -19.63
C GLU A 389 -16.13 -10.12 -18.51
N TRP A 390 -16.45 -10.42 -17.26
CA TRP A 390 -15.78 -9.84 -16.10
C TRP A 390 -14.27 -10.13 -16.11
N LEU A 391 -13.88 -11.39 -16.34
CA LEU A 391 -12.47 -11.78 -16.43
C LEU A 391 -11.74 -11.07 -17.58
N ILE A 392 -12.41 -10.85 -18.72
CA ILE A 392 -11.84 -10.14 -19.87
C ILE A 392 -11.61 -8.65 -19.54
N ALA A 393 -12.58 -8.02 -18.88
CA ALA A 393 -12.58 -6.60 -18.56
C ALA A 393 -11.60 -6.24 -17.43
N ARG A 394 -11.61 -7.01 -16.33
CA ARG A 394 -10.91 -6.67 -15.07
C ARG A 394 -9.45 -7.13 -15.03
N LEU A 395 -9.10 -8.20 -15.76
CA LEU A 395 -7.74 -8.77 -15.76
C LEU A 395 -6.86 -8.24 -16.91
N LYS A 396 -7.04 -6.98 -17.32
CA LYS A 396 -6.08 -6.28 -18.19
C LYS A 396 -4.81 -5.97 -17.39
N GLN A 397 -3.93 -6.97 -17.23
CA GLN A 397 -2.60 -6.78 -16.65
C GLN A 397 -1.54 -6.89 -17.75
N ALA A 398 -0.65 -5.90 -17.79
CA ALA A 398 0.52 -5.90 -18.65
C ALA A 398 1.69 -6.62 -17.96
N GLY A 399 2.25 -7.66 -18.57
CA GLY A 399 3.49 -8.35 -18.14
C GLY A 399 3.86 -9.46 -19.14
N ARG A 400 4.83 -9.25 -20.03
CA ARG A 400 6.30 -9.47 -20.00
C ARG A 400 6.80 -10.91 -20.19
N SER A 401 6.20 -11.95 -19.60
CA SER A 401 6.59 -13.34 -19.91
C SER A 401 5.57 -14.03 -20.83
N PRO A 402 5.99 -14.69 -21.92
CA PRO A 402 5.10 -15.52 -22.73
C PRO A 402 4.45 -16.61 -21.88
N ILE A 403 3.16 -16.87 -22.11
CA ILE A 403 2.50 -18.06 -21.54
C ILE A 403 3.02 -19.27 -22.31
N ASP A 404 3.40 -20.33 -21.60
CA ASP A 404 3.75 -21.61 -22.19
C ASP A 404 2.60 -22.12 -23.07
N ARG A 405 2.91 -22.48 -24.32
CA ARG A 405 1.91 -22.88 -25.31
C ARG A 405 1.21 -24.18 -24.95
N ASP A 406 1.90 -25.12 -24.30
CA ASP A 406 1.31 -26.39 -23.90
C ASP A 406 0.39 -26.21 -22.70
N VAL A 407 0.76 -25.34 -21.75
CA VAL A 407 -0.12 -24.96 -20.63
C VAL A 407 -1.38 -24.26 -21.14
N LEU A 408 -1.23 -23.33 -22.08
CA LEU A 408 -2.37 -22.66 -22.72
C LEU A 408 -3.26 -23.66 -23.46
N ARG A 409 -2.68 -24.61 -24.20
CA ARG A 409 -3.44 -25.64 -24.91
C ARG A 409 -4.26 -26.47 -23.92
N GLN A 410 -3.62 -27.00 -22.87
CA GLN A 410 -4.30 -27.78 -21.83
C GLN A 410 -5.45 -27.00 -21.19
N ALA A 411 -5.26 -25.71 -20.92
CA ALA A 411 -6.29 -24.87 -20.32
C ALA A 411 -7.47 -24.62 -21.30
N VAL A 412 -7.22 -24.37 -22.58
CA VAL A 412 -8.26 -24.05 -23.57
C VAL A 412 -9.08 -25.29 -23.97
N THR A 413 -8.45 -26.47 -23.99
CA THR A 413 -9.09 -27.75 -24.26
C THR A 413 -9.65 -28.42 -22.99
N PHE A 414 -9.60 -27.73 -21.85
CA PHE A 414 -10.10 -28.27 -20.60
C PHE A 414 -11.63 -28.40 -20.65
N GLU A 415 -12.12 -29.63 -20.51
CA GLU A 415 -13.55 -29.93 -20.48
C GLU A 415 -13.96 -30.31 -19.05
N PRO A 416 -14.78 -29.50 -18.35
CA PRO A 416 -15.22 -29.79 -16.98
C PRO A 416 -15.91 -31.15 -16.83
N ALA A 417 -16.59 -31.64 -17.87
CA ALA A 417 -17.23 -32.96 -17.88
C ALA A 417 -16.21 -34.10 -17.71
N ALA A 418 -14.97 -33.92 -18.17
CA ALA A 418 -13.90 -34.92 -18.09
C ALA A 418 -13.26 -35.01 -16.70
N LEU A 419 -13.62 -34.14 -15.76
CA LEU A 419 -13.13 -34.16 -14.38
C LEU A 419 -13.54 -35.43 -13.64
N ALA A 420 -12.71 -35.91 -12.71
CA ALA A 420 -13.09 -37.01 -11.83
C ALA A 420 -14.30 -36.62 -10.96
N ARG A 421 -15.12 -37.61 -10.59
CA ARG A 421 -16.34 -37.37 -9.80
C ARG A 421 -16.10 -36.54 -8.53
N PRO A 422 -15.08 -36.81 -7.69
CA PRO A 422 -14.82 -36.01 -6.49
C PRO A 422 -14.58 -34.52 -6.78
N VAL A 423 -13.87 -34.20 -7.86
CA VAL A 423 -13.64 -32.81 -8.27
C VAL A 423 -14.92 -32.16 -8.73
N ARG A 424 -15.72 -32.85 -9.56
CA ARG A 424 -17.01 -32.31 -10.05
C ARG A 424 -17.99 -32.06 -8.91
N ASP A 425 -18.07 -32.98 -7.96
CA ASP A 425 -18.95 -32.87 -6.81
C ASP A 425 -18.53 -31.68 -5.93
N ALA A 426 -17.22 -31.52 -5.67
CA ALA A 426 -16.69 -30.39 -4.90
C ALA A 426 -16.85 -29.03 -5.63
N TRP A 427 -16.69 -28.99 -6.96
CA TRP A 427 -16.92 -27.78 -7.75
C TRP A 427 -18.40 -27.38 -7.77
N ARG A 428 -19.31 -28.36 -7.88
CA ARG A 428 -20.76 -28.10 -7.79
C ARG A 428 -21.13 -27.51 -6.43
N GLU A 429 -20.68 -28.12 -5.35
CA GLU A 429 -20.95 -27.61 -4.00
C GLU A 429 -20.41 -26.19 -3.79
N ARG A 430 -19.20 -25.91 -4.30
CA ARG A 430 -18.64 -24.56 -4.30
C ARG A 430 -19.49 -23.58 -5.11
N SER A 431 -19.95 -23.98 -6.30
CA SER A 431 -20.80 -23.14 -7.14
C SER A 431 -22.15 -22.84 -6.46
N ASP A 432 -22.75 -23.81 -5.78
CA ASP A 432 -23.98 -23.62 -5.00
C ASP A 432 -23.75 -22.69 -3.78
N ALA A 433 -22.58 -22.79 -3.13
CA ALA A 433 -22.20 -21.85 -2.07
C ALA A 433 -21.96 -20.43 -2.61
N ALA A 434 -21.34 -20.31 -3.78
CA ALA A 434 -21.10 -19.03 -4.44
C ALA A 434 -22.41 -18.35 -4.86
N ALA A 435 -23.36 -19.09 -5.42
CA ALA A 435 -24.68 -18.57 -5.77
C ALA A 435 -25.43 -18.03 -4.54
N ARG A 436 -25.47 -18.80 -3.45
CA ARG A 436 -26.08 -18.36 -2.18
C ARG A 436 -25.41 -17.12 -1.58
N TYR A 437 -24.09 -17.01 -1.71
CA TYR A 437 -23.39 -15.81 -1.28
C TYR A 437 -23.70 -14.60 -2.17
N ALA A 438 -23.76 -14.78 -3.50
CA ALA A 438 -24.16 -13.73 -4.43
C ALA A 438 -25.60 -13.23 -4.18
N GLU A 439 -26.52 -14.14 -3.87
CA GLU A 439 -27.89 -13.81 -3.44
C GLU A 439 -27.89 -13.01 -2.13
N ALA A 440 -27.13 -13.45 -1.12
CA ALA A 440 -27.02 -12.73 0.15
C ALA A 440 -26.49 -11.31 -0.02
N LEU A 441 -25.45 -11.12 -0.85
CA LEU A 441 -24.94 -9.77 -1.18
C LEU A 441 -26.02 -8.92 -1.88
N SER A 442 -26.71 -9.50 -2.86
CA SER A 442 -27.73 -8.78 -3.62
C SER A 442 -28.93 -8.38 -2.74
N ALA A 443 -29.31 -9.23 -1.78
CA ALA A 443 -30.40 -8.96 -0.85
C ALA A 443 -30.11 -7.78 0.11
N THR A 444 -28.84 -7.55 0.48
CA THR A 444 -28.47 -6.44 1.36
C THR A 444 -28.53 -5.07 0.68
N GLY A 445 -28.45 -5.01 -0.65
CA GLY A 445 -28.42 -3.74 -1.41
C GLY A 445 -27.25 -2.81 -1.03
N GLY A 446 -26.21 -3.36 -0.39
CA GLY A 446 -25.05 -2.61 0.12
C GLY A 446 -24.02 -2.26 -0.96
N PRO A 447 -22.90 -1.63 -0.57
CA PRO A 447 -21.82 -1.25 -1.49
C PRO A 447 -20.98 -2.45 -1.94
N ILE A 448 -21.12 -3.60 -1.27
CA ILE A 448 -20.43 -4.84 -1.58
C ILE A 448 -21.33 -5.69 -2.49
N THR A 449 -20.93 -5.82 -3.74
CA THR A 449 -21.64 -6.55 -4.79
C THR A 449 -20.91 -7.85 -5.16
N PRO A 450 -21.58 -8.83 -5.79
CA PRO A 450 -20.94 -10.07 -6.26
C PRO A 450 -19.71 -9.83 -7.14
N ASP A 451 -19.72 -8.81 -8.01
CA ASP A 451 -18.59 -8.46 -8.88
C ASP A 451 -17.44 -7.79 -8.11
N SER A 452 -17.73 -7.03 -7.06
CA SER A 452 -16.72 -6.32 -6.27
C SER A 452 -15.84 -7.25 -5.44
N VAL A 453 -16.41 -8.37 -4.96
CA VAL A 453 -15.70 -9.34 -4.10
C VAL A 453 -14.93 -10.38 -4.91
N LEU A 454 -15.22 -10.52 -6.20
CA LEU A 454 -14.72 -11.62 -7.01
C LEU A 454 -13.18 -11.67 -7.05
N ALA A 455 -12.51 -10.52 -7.22
CA ALA A 455 -11.04 -10.47 -7.18
C ALA A 455 -10.45 -11.05 -5.87
N SER A 456 -11.14 -10.83 -4.75
CA SER A 456 -10.74 -11.36 -3.44
C SER A 456 -10.94 -12.88 -3.34
N LEU A 457 -12.04 -13.39 -3.89
CA LEU A 457 -12.33 -14.82 -3.92
C LEU A 457 -11.35 -15.58 -4.84
N LEU A 458 -11.06 -15.02 -6.02
CA LEU A 458 -10.09 -15.58 -6.95
C LEU A 458 -8.69 -15.64 -6.34
N HIS A 459 -8.30 -14.60 -5.59
CA HIS A 459 -7.04 -14.59 -4.84
C HIS A 459 -6.99 -15.69 -3.78
N LEU A 460 -8.05 -15.83 -2.97
CA LEU A 460 -8.11 -16.90 -1.97
C LEU A 460 -8.03 -18.30 -2.61
N HIS A 461 -8.74 -18.52 -3.71
CA HIS A 461 -8.68 -19.78 -4.45
C HIS A 461 -7.26 -20.06 -4.98
N HIS A 462 -6.60 -19.05 -5.57
CA HIS A 462 -5.22 -19.18 -6.02
C HIS A 462 -4.28 -19.55 -4.87
N VAL A 463 -4.38 -18.84 -3.74
CA VAL A 463 -3.55 -19.10 -2.56
C VAL A 463 -3.78 -20.50 -1.98
N ARG A 464 -5.01 -21.03 -2.01
CA ARG A 464 -5.30 -22.41 -1.58
C ARG A 464 -4.67 -23.45 -2.50
N THR A 465 -4.71 -23.18 -3.81
CA THR A 465 -4.26 -24.12 -4.84
C THR A 465 -2.78 -24.04 -5.15
N HIS A 466 -2.09 -22.92 -4.97
CA HIS A 466 -0.67 -22.73 -5.29
C HIS A 466 0.18 -22.23 -4.12
N GLY A 467 -0.44 -21.58 -3.14
CA GLY A 467 0.26 -20.75 -2.16
C GLY A 467 0.42 -19.31 -2.63
N PRO A 468 0.92 -18.43 -1.75
CA PRO A 468 1.12 -17.01 -2.05
C PRO A 468 2.37 -16.78 -2.94
N ASP A 469 2.16 -16.80 -4.25
CA ASP A 469 3.15 -16.43 -5.28
C ASP A 469 2.50 -15.48 -6.31
N GLU A 470 2.91 -14.21 -6.27
CA GLU A 470 2.34 -13.16 -7.12
C GLU A 470 2.56 -13.42 -8.62
N ALA A 471 3.71 -13.97 -9.00
CA ALA A 471 4.00 -14.26 -10.41
C ALA A 471 3.13 -15.42 -10.92
N ALA A 472 2.96 -16.46 -10.10
CA ALA A 472 2.07 -17.58 -10.42
C ALA A 472 0.59 -17.15 -10.46
N GLU A 473 0.18 -16.24 -9.58
CA GLU A 473 -1.16 -15.68 -9.53
C GLU A 473 -1.48 -14.89 -10.80
N GLN A 474 -0.59 -13.97 -11.19
CA GLN A 474 -0.71 -13.21 -12.45
C GLN A 474 -0.74 -14.15 -13.67
N GLY A 475 0.10 -15.18 -13.69
CA GLY A 475 0.07 -16.21 -14.74
C GLY A 475 -1.27 -16.94 -14.84
N THR A 476 -1.84 -17.32 -13.69
CA THR A 476 -3.15 -17.99 -13.60
C THR A 476 -4.27 -17.09 -14.10
N TYR A 477 -4.28 -15.80 -13.73
CA TYR A 477 -5.27 -14.83 -14.20
C TYR A 477 -5.19 -14.57 -15.69
N ARG A 478 -3.99 -14.51 -16.26
CA ARG A 478 -3.82 -14.41 -17.72
C ARG A 478 -4.38 -15.64 -18.43
N LEU A 479 -4.11 -16.84 -17.93
CA LEU A 479 -4.67 -18.09 -18.46
C LEU A 479 -6.22 -18.08 -18.38
N ALA A 480 -6.79 -17.74 -17.23
CA ALA A 480 -8.24 -17.64 -17.05
C ALA A 480 -8.87 -16.64 -18.04
N ARG A 481 -8.21 -15.50 -18.26
CA ARG A 481 -8.64 -14.53 -19.28
C ARG A 481 -8.59 -15.10 -20.71
N HIS A 482 -7.58 -15.89 -21.05
CA HIS A 482 -7.54 -16.58 -22.35
C HIS A 482 -8.67 -17.60 -22.51
N LEU A 483 -9.02 -18.32 -21.45
CA LEU A 483 -10.16 -19.25 -21.44
C LEU A 483 -11.48 -18.51 -21.63
N ALA A 484 -11.65 -17.38 -20.94
CA ALA A 484 -12.81 -16.51 -21.10
C ALA A 484 -12.93 -16.00 -22.56
N LEU A 485 -11.83 -15.50 -23.15
CA LEU A 485 -11.80 -15.07 -24.55
C LEU A 485 -12.16 -16.21 -25.53
N ALA A 486 -11.62 -17.42 -25.30
CA ALA A 486 -11.91 -18.57 -26.13
C ALA A 486 -13.39 -19.02 -26.01
N THR A 487 -13.99 -18.86 -24.83
CA THR A 487 -15.39 -19.20 -24.57
C THR A 487 -16.33 -18.20 -25.26
N VAL A 488 -16.11 -16.89 -25.06
CA VAL A 488 -16.92 -15.83 -25.70
C VAL A 488 -16.83 -15.89 -27.23
N ARG A 489 -15.64 -16.14 -27.80
CA ARG A 489 -15.48 -16.32 -29.25
C ARG A 489 -16.23 -17.54 -29.80
N ARG A 490 -16.25 -18.65 -29.07
CA ARG A 490 -17.02 -19.86 -29.46
C ARG A 490 -18.51 -19.58 -29.44
N HIS A 491 -19.00 -18.84 -28.44
CA HIS A 491 -20.40 -18.45 -28.34
C HIS A 491 -20.83 -17.53 -29.49
N ALA A 492 -20.05 -16.48 -29.78
CA ALA A 492 -20.32 -15.56 -30.89
C ALA A 492 -20.36 -16.25 -32.27
N ARG A 493 -19.49 -17.25 -32.49
CA ARG A 493 -19.52 -18.06 -33.73
C ARG A 493 -20.73 -18.97 -33.85
N ARG A 494 -21.24 -19.51 -32.72
CA ARG A 494 -22.46 -20.34 -32.71
C ARG A 494 -23.72 -19.49 -32.88
N ALA A 495 -23.74 -18.27 -32.35
CA ALA A 495 -24.85 -17.34 -32.51
C ALA A 495 -24.94 -16.70 -33.91
N GLY A 496 -23.84 -16.71 -34.68
CA GLY A 496 -23.77 -16.16 -36.04
C GLY A 496 -23.74 -17.18 -37.17
N ALA A 497 -24.01 -18.47 -36.89
CA ALA A 497 -24.17 -19.48 -37.92
C ALA A 497 -25.64 -19.47 -38.42
N PRO A 498 -25.91 -19.28 -39.72
CA PRO A 498 -27.27 -19.44 -40.24
C PRO A 498 -27.71 -20.92 -40.10
N GLU A 499 -28.99 -21.13 -39.76
CA GLU A 499 -29.65 -22.46 -39.71
C GLU A 499 -29.56 -23.23 -41.03
#